data_AF-A0A6M2EGC4-F1
#
_entry.id   AF-A0A6M2EGC4-F1
#
_cell.length_a   1.000
_cell.length_b   1.000
_cell.length_c   1.000
_cell.angle_alpha   90.00
_cell.angle_beta   90.00
_cell.angle_gamma   90.00
#
_symmetry.space_group_name_H-M   'P 1'
#
loop_
_entity.id
_entity.type
_entity.pdbx_description
1 polymer ?
#
loop_
_entity_poly.entity_id
_entity_poly.type
_entity_poly.pdbx_seq_one_letter_code
_entity_poly.pdbx_strand_id
1 'polypeptide(L)'
;MNIVNMDLECLNSEPSCCSRGQEGLSWIEWEGERFEFKDAPSYSEKNWGGAFPRKWFWLQCNVFEGTSGEVTLTAAGGVRQLPGPAGSEIHENAALIGVHSDGIFYEFVPWNGVVNWEVSPWGYWHMSAENEKHLVELEARAKDLGTPILAPTVEAGLAPACIDTCSGVLKLQMWERRQDGTRGKVILKVTSDMAAVEVGGGPWFTNWKGKTSAPELLRRALRVPIDLDAVYNSVPFFKPPGL
;
A
#
# COMPACT_ATOMS: atom_id res chain seq x y z
N MET A 1 4.78 6.34 -25.27
CA MET A 1 3.56 6.76 -24.57
C MET A 1 4.02 7.07 -23.16
N ASN A 2 4.13 8.37 -22.82
CA ASN A 2 4.61 8.77 -21.50
C ASN A 2 3.43 8.67 -20.53
N ILE A 3 3.47 7.72 -19.60
CA ILE A 3 2.43 7.53 -18.59
C ILE A 3 2.93 8.21 -17.31
N VAL A 4 2.13 9.13 -16.79
CA VAL A 4 2.39 9.87 -15.56
C VAL A 4 1.78 9.07 -14.40
N ASN A 5 2.63 8.44 -13.58
CA ASN A 5 2.23 8.02 -12.24
C ASN A 5 2.29 9.27 -11.36
N MET A 6 1.15 9.69 -10.81
CA MET A 6 1.06 10.84 -9.92
C MET A 6 0.60 10.38 -8.55
N ASP A 7 1.49 10.52 -7.57
CA ASP A 7 1.14 10.45 -6.17
C ASP A 7 0.48 11.76 -5.75
N LEU A 8 -0.79 11.65 -5.35
CA LEU A 8 -1.62 12.77 -4.96
C LEU A 8 -1.62 12.92 -3.44
N GLU A 9 -0.59 13.58 -2.92
CA GLU A 9 -0.60 14.07 -1.53
C GLU A 9 -1.38 15.38 -1.44
N CYS A 10 -2.69 15.28 -1.20
CA CYS A 10 -3.54 16.45 -0.94
C CYS A 10 -3.30 17.03 0.47
N LEU A 11 -2.35 17.96 0.62
CA LEU A 11 -2.31 18.87 1.78
C LEU A 11 -1.88 20.29 1.37
N ASN A 12 -2.87 21.18 1.22
CA ASN A 12 -2.83 22.65 1.32
C ASN A 12 -1.48 23.37 1.10
N SER A 13 -0.93 23.34 -0.12
CA SER A 13 -0.35 24.50 -0.83
C SER A 13 0.16 24.05 -2.22
N GLU A 14 -0.73 24.17 -3.21
CA GLU A 14 -0.52 24.10 -4.69
C GLU A 14 0.45 23.02 -5.23
N PRO A 15 -0.07 21.94 -5.84
CA PRO A 15 -0.88 21.99 -7.06
C PRO A 15 -2.30 21.43 -6.87
N SER A 16 -3.30 22.06 -7.50
CA SER A 16 -4.66 21.51 -7.54
C SER A 16 -4.74 20.41 -8.59
N CYS A 17 -4.92 19.17 -8.16
CA CYS A 17 -5.24 18.08 -9.07
C CYS A 17 -6.61 17.50 -8.70
N CYS A 18 -7.56 17.64 -9.63
CA CYS A 18 -8.84 16.96 -9.59
C CYS A 18 -8.78 15.73 -10.50
N SER A 19 -8.53 14.54 -9.96
CA SER A 19 -8.81 13.29 -10.70
C SER A 19 -10.22 12.81 -10.32
N ARG A 20 -11.18 13.01 -11.23
CA ARG A 20 -12.48 12.34 -11.17
C ARG A 20 -12.39 11.09 -12.03
N GLY A 21 -12.26 9.93 -11.39
CA GLY A 21 -12.37 8.65 -12.08
C GLY A 21 -13.82 8.34 -12.42
N GLN A 22 -14.21 8.65 -13.67
CA GLN A 22 -15.27 8.01 -14.47
C GLN A 22 -15.46 8.87 -15.74
N GLU A 23 -15.14 8.31 -16.92
CA GLU A 23 -15.41 8.89 -18.25
C GLU A 23 -15.20 10.41 -18.35
N GLY A 24 -13.96 10.88 -18.31
CA GLY A 24 -13.70 12.32 -18.32
C GLY A 24 -12.28 12.67 -18.74
N LEU A 25 -12.16 13.80 -19.43
CA LEU A 25 -10.89 14.48 -19.66
C LEU A 25 -10.31 14.91 -18.30
N SER A 26 -9.08 14.50 -17.99
CA SER A 26 -8.28 15.06 -16.90
C SER A 26 -7.15 15.91 -17.47
N TRP A 27 -6.58 16.80 -16.65
CA TRP A 27 -5.45 17.62 -17.08
C TRP A 27 -4.58 18.00 -15.89
N ILE A 28 -3.31 18.29 -16.20
CA ILE A 28 -2.31 18.81 -15.26
C ILE A 28 -1.73 20.07 -15.87
N GLU A 29 -1.46 21.09 -15.06
CA GLU A 29 -0.66 22.24 -15.46
C GLU A 29 0.70 22.16 -14.78
N TRP A 30 1.77 22.22 -15.58
CA TRP A 30 3.14 22.15 -15.11
C TRP A 30 4.02 23.10 -15.94
N GLU A 31 4.80 23.95 -15.27
CA GLU A 31 5.60 25.01 -15.89
C GLU A 31 4.83 25.91 -16.87
N GLY A 32 3.53 26.14 -16.61
CA GLY A 32 2.65 26.94 -17.45
C GLY A 32 2.16 26.23 -18.73
N GLU A 33 2.50 24.94 -18.90
CA GLU A 33 1.96 24.08 -19.95
C GLU A 33 0.85 23.18 -19.40
N ARG A 34 -0.23 23.03 -20.18
CA ARG A 34 -1.35 22.14 -19.84
C ARG A 34 -1.24 20.83 -20.60
N PHE A 35 -1.20 19.74 -19.84
CA PHE A 35 -1.20 18.37 -20.33
C PHE A 35 -2.59 17.77 -20.14
N GLU A 36 -3.23 17.33 -21.22
CA GLU A 36 -4.55 16.72 -21.17
C GLU A 36 -4.47 15.21 -21.33
N PHE A 37 -5.26 14.50 -20.53
CA PHE A 37 -5.36 13.05 -20.55
C PHE A 37 -6.81 12.67 -20.79
N LYS A 38 -6.99 11.62 -21.59
CA LYS A 38 -8.29 11.06 -21.90
C LYS A 38 -8.24 9.57 -21.63
N ASP A 39 -9.16 9.09 -20.80
CA ASP A 39 -9.29 7.67 -20.44
C ASP A 39 -7.97 7.07 -19.93
N ALA A 40 -7.15 7.89 -19.26
CA ALA A 40 -5.87 7.46 -18.73
C ALA A 40 -6.05 6.70 -17.40
N PRO A 41 -5.38 5.54 -17.22
CA PRO A 41 -5.34 4.88 -15.92
C PRO A 41 -4.78 5.84 -14.87
N SER A 42 -5.47 5.93 -13.73
CA SER A 42 -5.04 6.77 -12.61
C SER A 42 -5.01 5.96 -11.33
N TYR A 43 -3.99 6.20 -10.52
CA TYR A 43 -3.94 5.80 -9.13
C TYR A 43 -4.32 6.97 -8.23
N SER A 44 -4.91 6.69 -7.07
CA SER A 44 -5.20 7.72 -6.07
C SER A 44 -5.05 7.11 -4.70
N GLU A 45 -4.16 7.69 -3.91
CA GLU A 45 -3.94 7.33 -2.53
C GLU A 45 -4.68 8.31 -1.61
N LYS A 46 -5.06 7.83 -0.43
CA LYS A 46 -5.47 8.71 0.65
C LYS A 46 -4.88 8.22 1.96
N ASN A 47 -4.10 9.11 2.58
CA ASN A 47 -3.56 8.90 3.91
C ASN A 47 -4.47 9.50 4.98
N TRP A 48 -4.61 8.77 6.09
CA TRP A 48 -5.37 9.18 7.27
C TRP A 48 -4.53 8.95 8.51
N GLY A 49 -4.49 9.93 9.42
CA GLY A 49 -3.71 9.84 10.65
C GLY A 49 -3.02 11.17 10.98
N GLY A 50 -2.34 11.20 12.13
CA GLY A 50 -1.55 12.38 12.54
C GLY A 50 -0.20 12.50 11.84
N ALA A 51 0.37 11.37 11.37
CA ALA A 51 1.62 11.28 10.64
C ALA A 51 1.74 9.91 9.96
N PHE A 52 2.74 9.72 9.11
CA PHE A 52 3.09 8.43 8.51
C PHE A 52 3.65 7.45 9.56
N PRO A 53 3.68 6.14 9.27
CA PRO A 53 4.29 5.14 10.17
C PRO A 53 5.74 5.47 10.51
N ARG A 54 6.27 4.92 11.61
CA ARG A 54 7.68 5.16 11.98
C ARG A 54 8.68 4.63 10.95
N LYS A 55 8.29 3.59 10.23
CA LYS A 55 9.04 2.94 9.14
C LYS A 55 8.04 2.25 8.24
N TRP A 56 8.14 2.44 6.93
CA TRP A 56 7.23 1.83 5.98
C TRP A 56 7.87 1.58 4.62
N PHE A 57 7.27 0.68 3.86
CA PHE A 57 7.50 0.53 2.43
C PHE A 57 6.15 0.49 1.72
N TRP A 58 6.16 0.87 0.45
CA TRP A 58 4.98 0.85 -0.39
C TRP A 58 5.35 0.45 -1.82
N LEU A 59 4.41 -0.21 -2.48
CA LEU A 59 4.49 -0.62 -3.87
C LEU A 59 3.12 -0.47 -4.54
N GLN A 60 3.11 0.08 -5.73
CA GLN A 60 1.93 0.15 -6.58
C GLN A 60 2.32 -0.13 -8.03
N CYS A 61 1.41 -0.78 -8.75
CA CYS A 61 1.55 -0.91 -10.20
C CYS A 61 0.19 -1.20 -10.84
N ASN A 62 -0.10 -0.54 -11.96
CA ASN A 62 -1.28 -0.79 -12.79
C ASN A 62 -0.94 -1.01 -14.27
N VAL A 63 0.35 -1.07 -14.60
CA VAL A 63 0.86 -1.29 -15.96
C VAL A 63 1.64 -2.59 -15.96
N PHE A 64 1.13 -3.60 -16.64
CA PHE A 64 1.73 -4.94 -16.64
C PHE A 64 1.84 -5.51 -18.05
N GLU A 65 2.96 -6.20 -18.29
CA GLU A 65 3.17 -7.08 -19.42
C GLU A 65 2.82 -8.54 -19.04
N GLY A 66 2.46 -9.34 -20.05
CA GLY A 66 2.14 -10.77 -19.86
C GLY A 66 0.68 -11.07 -19.51
N THR A 67 -0.21 -10.08 -19.64
CA THR A 67 -1.66 -10.24 -19.50
C THR A 67 -2.40 -9.41 -20.55
N SER A 68 -3.60 -9.83 -20.92
CA SER A 68 -4.55 -9.04 -21.73
C SER A 68 -5.67 -8.41 -20.90
N GLY A 69 -5.75 -8.76 -19.60
CA GLY A 69 -6.73 -8.22 -18.66
C GLY A 69 -6.17 -7.07 -17.82
N GLU A 70 -7.05 -6.32 -17.18
CA GLU A 70 -6.68 -5.25 -16.25
C GLU A 70 -6.13 -5.84 -14.96
N VAL A 71 -4.94 -5.40 -14.57
CA VAL A 71 -4.27 -5.82 -13.34
C VAL A 71 -3.82 -4.60 -12.57
N THR A 72 -4.16 -4.55 -11.29
CA THR A 72 -3.62 -3.55 -10.37
C THR A 72 -3.06 -4.23 -9.13
N LEU A 73 -1.95 -3.69 -8.63
CA LEU A 73 -1.27 -4.11 -7.43
C LEU A 73 -1.17 -2.92 -6.48
N THR A 74 -1.49 -3.16 -5.23
CA THR A 74 -1.10 -2.31 -4.10
C THR A 74 -0.54 -3.21 -3.01
N ALA A 75 0.66 -2.93 -2.56
CA ALA A 75 1.28 -3.65 -1.45
C ALA A 75 2.01 -2.67 -0.56
N ALA A 76 1.86 -2.83 0.75
CA ALA A 76 2.46 -1.91 1.71
C ALA A 76 2.74 -2.64 3.02
N GLY A 77 3.66 -2.08 3.79
CA GLY A 77 3.88 -2.50 5.15
C GLY A 77 4.53 -1.42 5.98
N GLY A 78 4.24 -1.41 7.28
CA GLY A 78 4.72 -0.37 8.16
C GLY A 78 4.67 -0.76 9.63
N VAL A 79 5.45 -0.04 10.43
CA VAL A 79 5.37 -0.06 11.89
C VAL A 79 4.32 0.97 12.30
N ARG A 80 3.07 0.53 12.41
CA ARG A 80 1.95 1.41 12.78
C ARG A 80 1.85 1.54 14.30
N GLN A 81 1.40 2.71 14.73
CA GLN A 81 1.09 3.01 16.13
C GLN A 81 -0.41 2.82 16.38
N LEU A 82 -0.74 2.12 17.46
CA LEU A 82 -2.10 1.91 17.94
C LEU A 82 -2.22 2.38 19.40
N PRO A 83 -3.41 2.87 19.81
CA PRO A 83 -3.68 3.16 21.21
C PRO A 83 -3.67 1.86 22.03
N GLY A 84 -2.88 1.84 23.09
CA GLY A 84 -2.74 0.73 24.02
C GLY A 84 -3.46 0.95 25.35
N PRO A 85 -3.49 -0.09 26.22
CA PRO A 85 -4.07 0.02 27.56
C PRO A 85 -3.43 1.16 28.35
N ALA A 86 -4.25 1.86 29.14
CA ALA A 86 -3.83 2.98 29.98
C ALA A 86 -3.08 4.12 29.25
N GLY A 87 -3.38 4.33 27.96
CA GLY A 87 -2.77 5.40 27.16
C GLY A 87 -1.35 5.08 26.67
N SER A 88 -0.91 3.82 26.77
CA SER A 88 0.35 3.39 26.16
C SER A 88 0.26 3.36 24.63
N GLU A 89 1.41 3.36 23.95
CA GLU A 89 1.49 3.26 22.50
C GLU A 89 1.97 1.86 22.10
N ILE A 90 1.14 1.11 21.39
CA ILE A 90 1.51 -0.19 20.85
C ILE A 90 1.99 0.00 19.43
N HIS A 91 3.17 -0.52 19.13
CA HIS A 91 3.72 -0.54 17.79
C HIS A 91 3.66 -1.96 17.25
N GLU A 92 3.09 -2.11 16.07
CA GLU A 92 3.03 -3.42 15.42
C GLU A 92 3.37 -3.34 13.93
N ASN A 93 3.89 -4.44 13.42
CA ASN A 93 4.07 -4.58 11.98
C ASN A 93 2.74 -4.92 11.34
N ALA A 94 2.32 -4.07 10.41
CA ALA A 94 1.20 -4.33 9.52
C ALA A 94 1.71 -4.44 8.08
N ALA A 95 1.12 -5.31 7.30
CA ALA A 95 1.36 -5.38 5.87
C ALA A 95 0.12 -5.92 5.15
N LEU A 96 -0.01 -5.56 3.88
CA LEU A 96 -1.05 -6.04 2.99
C LEU A 96 -0.53 -6.22 1.57
N ILE A 97 -1.18 -7.08 0.82
CA ILE A 97 -1.08 -7.18 -0.63
C ILE A 97 -2.51 -7.24 -1.17
N GLY A 98 -2.86 -6.32 -2.06
CA GLY A 98 -4.10 -6.31 -2.81
C GLY A 98 -3.79 -6.43 -4.30
N VAL A 99 -4.38 -7.42 -4.96
CA VAL A 99 -4.30 -7.58 -6.42
C VAL A 99 -5.70 -7.56 -6.99
N HIS A 100 -5.99 -6.67 -7.93
CA HIS A 100 -7.15 -6.80 -8.79
C HIS A 100 -6.73 -7.44 -10.10
N SER A 101 -7.47 -8.44 -10.57
CA SER A 101 -7.29 -9.06 -11.88
C SER A 101 -8.64 -9.54 -12.39
N ASP A 102 -9.00 -9.18 -13.62
CA ASP A 102 -10.22 -9.63 -14.31
C ASP A 102 -11.51 -9.46 -13.47
N GLY A 103 -11.60 -8.32 -12.76
CA GLY A 103 -12.76 -7.99 -11.90
C GLY A 103 -12.78 -8.70 -10.54
N ILE A 104 -11.74 -9.47 -10.19
CA ILE A 104 -11.62 -10.14 -8.90
C ILE A 104 -10.59 -9.41 -8.03
N PHE A 105 -10.96 -9.12 -6.78
CA PHE A 105 -10.03 -8.61 -5.77
C PHE A 105 -9.47 -9.74 -4.92
N TYR A 106 -8.16 -9.93 -4.98
CA TYR A 106 -7.39 -10.86 -4.16
C TYR A 106 -6.75 -10.11 -3.00
N GLU A 107 -7.33 -10.27 -1.82
CA GLU A 107 -6.90 -9.60 -0.59
C GLU A 107 -6.01 -10.51 0.26
N PHE A 108 -4.83 -10.01 0.66
CA PHE A 108 -3.93 -10.65 1.60
C PHE A 108 -3.60 -9.69 2.74
N VAL A 109 -4.18 -9.96 3.90
CA VAL A 109 -4.17 -9.07 5.07
C VAL A 109 -4.14 -9.90 6.35
N PRO A 110 -3.74 -9.34 7.51
CA PRO A 110 -3.52 -10.13 8.72
C PRO A 110 -4.75 -10.94 9.21
N TRP A 111 -5.98 -10.48 8.91
CA TRP A 111 -7.20 -11.17 9.33
C TRP A 111 -7.59 -12.35 8.44
N ASN A 112 -7.15 -12.39 7.18
CA ASN A 112 -7.52 -13.45 6.22
C ASN A 112 -6.32 -14.31 5.78
N GLY A 113 -5.10 -13.92 6.13
CA GLY A 113 -3.89 -14.56 5.65
C GLY A 113 -2.65 -14.19 6.45
N VAL A 114 -1.50 -14.43 5.83
CA VAL A 114 -0.17 -14.16 6.37
C VAL A 114 0.63 -13.47 5.28
N VAL A 115 1.18 -12.30 5.58
CA VAL A 115 2.05 -11.54 4.68
C VAL A 115 3.46 -11.53 5.27
N ASN A 116 4.45 -11.83 4.44
CA ASN A 116 5.87 -11.77 4.75
C ASN A 116 6.54 -10.79 3.80
N TRP A 117 7.59 -10.12 4.26
CA TRP A 117 8.37 -9.20 3.44
C TRP A 117 9.85 -9.24 3.80
N GLU A 118 10.66 -8.86 2.81
CA GLU A 118 12.05 -8.47 2.96
C GLU A 118 12.29 -7.23 2.09
N VAL A 119 12.65 -6.12 2.72
CA VAL A 119 12.91 -4.84 2.03
C VAL A 119 14.28 -4.33 2.42
N SER A 120 15.11 -4.02 1.43
CA SER A 120 16.43 -3.42 1.64
C SER A 120 16.30 -1.94 2.02
N PRO A 121 17.36 -1.30 2.55
CA PRO A 121 17.38 0.16 2.74
C PRO A 121 16.98 0.96 1.49
N TRP A 122 17.30 0.44 0.31
CA TRP A 122 16.78 0.89 -0.98
C TRP A 122 16.98 -0.20 -2.05
N GLY A 123 16.21 -0.14 -3.13
CA GLY A 123 16.48 -0.87 -4.37
C GLY A 123 15.98 -2.32 -4.44
N TYR A 124 15.41 -2.86 -3.36
CA TYR A 124 14.86 -4.22 -3.35
C TYR A 124 13.68 -4.37 -2.40
N TRP A 125 12.58 -4.90 -2.93
CA TRP A 125 11.37 -5.25 -2.19
C TRP A 125 10.97 -6.67 -2.59
N HIS A 126 10.77 -7.53 -1.61
CA HIS A 126 10.19 -8.85 -1.80
C HIS A 126 9.05 -9.02 -0.82
N MET A 127 7.90 -9.46 -1.31
CA MET A 127 6.77 -9.84 -0.46
C MET A 127 6.17 -11.15 -0.93
N SER A 128 5.69 -11.92 0.03
CA SER A 128 4.90 -13.12 -0.23
C SER A 128 3.74 -13.20 0.74
N ALA A 129 2.61 -13.68 0.28
CA ALA A 129 1.47 -13.92 1.15
C ALA A 129 0.69 -15.17 0.80
N GLU A 130 -0.01 -15.69 1.80
CA GLU A 130 -0.92 -16.80 1.66
C GLU A 130 -2.23 -16.53 2.42
N ASN A 131 -3.35 -16.96 1.83
CA ASN A 131 -4.63 -17.09 2.52
C ASN A 131 -5.16 -18.52 2.30
N GLU A 132 -6.42 -18.79 2.67
CA GLU A 132 -7.00 -20.13 2.55
C GLU A 132 -6.93 -20.71 1.12
N LYS A 133 -7.05 -19.85 0.11
CA LYS A 133 -7.27 -20.25 -1.30
C LYS A 133 -6.15 -19.87 -2.25
N HIS A 134 -5.28 -18.93 -1.88
CA HIS A 134 -4.35 -18.29 -2.80
C HIS A 134 -2.96 -18.11 -2.20
N LEU A 135 -1.96 -18.10 -3.09
CA LEU A 135 -0.57 -17.74 -2.81
C LEU A 135 -0.18 -16.61 -3.75
N VAL A 136 0.52 -15.60 -3.23
CA VAL A 136 1.06 -14.48 -4.02
C VAL A 136 2.53 -14.25 -3.68
N GLU A 137 3.31 -13.89 -4.68
CA GLU A 137 4.70 -13.46 -4.55
C GLU A 137 4.94 -12.26 -5.48
N LEU A 138 5.59 -11.24 -4.94
CA LEU A 138 6.03 -10.09 -5.70
C LEU A 138 7.48 -9.74 -5.36
N GLU A 139 8.22 -9.33 -6.37
CA GLU A 139 9.61 -8.90 -6.26
C GLU A 139 9.78 -7.63 -7.10
N ALA A 140 10.22 -6.55 -6.49
CA ALA A 140 10.52 -5.30 -7.15
C ALA A 140 11.98 -4.88 -6.92
N ARG A 141 12.57 -4.24 -7.94
CA ARG A 141 13.92 -3.66 -7.88
C ARG A 141 13.94 -2.26 -8.48
N ALA A 142 14.68 -1.36 -7.84
CA ALA A 142 15.02 -0.06 -8.38
C ALA A 142 16.54 0.05 -8.57
N LYS A 143 16.97 0.60 -9.71
CA LYS A 143 18.39 0.82 -10.03
C LYS A 143 18.82 2.27 -9.83
N ASP A 144 17.88 3.19 -9.89
CA ASP A 144 18.09 4.60 -9.58
C ASP A 144 18.29 4.81 -8.07
N LEU A 145 18.59 6.04 -7.69
CA LEU A 145 18.76 6.43 -6.28
C LEU A 145 17.43 6.79 -5.60
N GLY A 146 16.32 6.74 -6.33
CA GLY A 146 15.03 7.31 -5.93
C GLY A 146 15.04 8.84 -5.83
N THR A 147 13.87 9.39 -5.61
CA THR A 147 13.65 10.82 -5.36
C THR A 147 13.25 11.01 -3.90
N PRO A 148 13.96 11.86 -3.13
CA PRO A 148 13.50 12.20 -1.80
C PRO A 148 12.22 13.05 -1.88
N ILE A 149 11.16 12.60 -1.22
CA ILE A 149 9.89 13.35 -1.11
C ILE A 149 9.58 13.68 0.34
N LEU A 150 8.80 14.75 0.52
CA LEU A 150 8.37 15.18 1.83
C LEU A 150 7.22 14.29 2.30
N ALA A 151 7.26 13.84 3.56
CA ALA A 151 6.16 13.12 4.18
C ALA A 151 5.82 13.73 5.56
N PRO A 152 4.55 13.68 6.00
CA PRO A 152 4.16 14.06 7.35
C PRO A 152 4.81 13.18 8.43
N THR A 153 5.58 13.80 9.32
CA THR A 153 6.25 13.20 10.47
C THR A 153 5.70 13.76 11.78
N VAL A 154 5.78 12.99 12.86
CA VAL A 154 5.32 13.43 14.20
C VAL A 154 6.19 14.56 14.73
N GLU A 155 7.51 14.48 14.52
CA GLU A 155 8.47 15.38 15.15
C GLU A 155 8.72 16.67 14.36
N ALA A 156 8.74 16.58 13.02
CA ALA A 156 9.15 17.68 12.15
C ALA A 156 8.03 18.19 11.22
N GLY A 157 6.82 17.64 11.33
CA GLY A 157 5.75 17.91 10.37
C GLY A 157 6.16 17.41 8.98
N LEU A 158 5.96 18.22 7.94
CA LEU A 158 6.32 17.85 6.57
C LEU A 158 7.85 17.91 6.38
N ALA A 159 8.50 16.75 6.22
CA ALA A 159 9.96 16.63 6.17
C ALA A 159 10.41 15.58 5.14
N PRO A 160 11.64 15.65 4.58
CA PRO A 160 12.16 14.65 3.66
C PRO A 160 12.40 13.32 4.40
N ALA A 161 11.37 12.49 4.41
CA ALA A 161 11.30 11.25 5.20
C ALA A 161 10.97 10.03 4.33
N CYS A 162 10.91 10.21 3.02
CA CYS A 162 10.53 9.19 2.05
C CYS A 162 11.46 9.27 0.82
N ILE A 163 11.72 8.11 0.22
CA ILE A 163 12.37 7.98 -1.09
C ILE A 163 11.47 7.11 -1.96
N ASP A 164 11.14 7.58 -3.16
CA ASP A 164 10.27 6.88 -4.11
C ASP A 164 10.87 6.81 -5.53
N THR A 165 10.34 5.91 -6.36
CA THR A 165 10.53 5.92 -7.81
C THR A 165 9.37 5.19 -8.49
N CYS A 166 8.95 5.68 -9.66
CA CYS A 166 7.98 5.02 -10.54
C CYS A 166 8.61 4.18 -11.65
N SER A 167 9.93 3.94 -11.60
CA SER A 167 10.69 3.18 -12.59
C SER A 167 11.13 1.79 -12.07
N GLY A 168 10.38 1.25 -11.11
CA GLY A 168 10.67 -0.05 -10.51
C GLY A 168 10.39 -1.21 -11.47
N VAL A 169 11.31 -2.17 -11.53
CA VAL A 169 11.09 -3.45 -12.23
C VAL A 169 10.43 -4.43 -11.28
N LEU A 170 9.19 -4.80 -11.57
CA LEU A 170 8.33 -5.66 -10.75
C LEU A 170 8.04 -6.98 -11.45
N LYS A 171 8.01 -8.05 -10.67
CA LYS A 171 7.48 -9.35 -11.04
C LYS A 171 6.38 -9.73 -10.05
N LEU A 172 5.19 -10.04 -10.55
CA LEU A 172 4.04 -10.46 -9.75
C LEU A 172 3.57 -11.84 -10.20
N GLN A 173 3.39 -12.74 -9.23
CA GLN A 173 2.95 -14.11 -9.48
C GLN A 173 1.92 -14.55 -8.45
N MET A 174 0.86 -15.22 -8.91
CA MET A 174 -0.22 -15.70 -8.06
C MET A 174 -0.69 -17.09 -8.48
N TRP A 175 -1.06 -17.90 -7.49
CA TRP A 175 -1.50 -19.28 -7.66
C TRP A 175 -2.69 -19.59 -6.76
N GLU A 176 -3.49 -20.58 -7.17
CA GLU A 176 -4.35 -21.30 -6.25
C GLU A 176 -3.49 -22.02 -5.20
N ARG A 177 -3.96 -22.08 -3.97
CA ARG A 177 -3.33 -22.81 -2.87
C ARG A 177 -3.94 -24.20 -2.76
N ARG A 178 -3.09 -25.23 -2.81
CA ARG A 178 -3.53 -26.61 -2.60
C ARG A 178 -3.76 -26.90 -1.11
N GLN A 179 -4.46 -28.00 -0.81
CA GLN A 179 -4.72 -28.44 0.57
C GLN A 179 -3.42 -28.71 1.36
N ASP A 180 -2.36 -29.13 0.68
CA ASP A 180 -1.03 -29.34 1.27
C ASP A 180 -0.21 -28.04 1.44
N GLY A 181 -0.80 -26.88 1.09
CA GLY A 181 -0.16 -25.56 1.14
C GLY A 181 0.75 -25.23 -0.05
N THR A 182 0.88 -26.13 -1.03
CA THR A 182 1.74 -25.90 -2.20
C THR A 182 1.05 -25.11 -3.31
N ARG A 183 1.85 -24.65 -4.28
CA ARG A 183 1.37 -23.92 -5.46
C ARG A 183 0.55 -24.84 -6.37
N GLY A 184 -0.70 -24.45 -6.58
CA GLY A 184 -1.63 -25.05 -7.52
C GLY A 184 -1.55 -24.40 -8.90
N LYS A 185 -2.72 -24.18 -9.51
CA LYS A 185 -2.86 -23.55 -10.82
C LYS A 185 -2.35 -22.10 -10.77
N VAL A 186 -1.65 -21.66 -11.81
CA VAL A 186 -1.26 -20.25 -11.97
C VAL A 186 -2.50 -19.43 -12.25
N ILE A 187 -2.70 -18.37 -11.47
CA ILE A 187 -3.75 -17.37 -11.67
C ILE A 187 -3.19 -16.19 -12.45
N LEU A 188 -2.01 -15.70 -12.04
CA LEU A 188 -1.39 -14.51 -12.62
C LEU A 188 0.14 -14.68 -12.68
N LYS A 189 0.76 -14.22 -13.77
CA LYS A 189 2.21 -14.14 -13.89
C LYS A 189 2.57 -13.01 -14.85
N VAL A 190 2.91 -11.86 -14.29
CA VAL A 190 3.11 -10.61 -15.03
C VAL A 190 4.37 -9.88 -14.56
N THR A 191 4.85 -8.96 -15.39
CA THR A 191 6.00 -8.11 -15.10
C THR A 191 5.68 -6.66 -15.43
N SER A 192 6.42 -5.73 -14.83
CA SER A 192 6.36 -4.30 -15.14
C SER A 192 7.74 -3.68 -15.00
N ASP A 193 8.02 -2.63 -15.74
CA ASP A 193 9.15 -1.71 -15.54
C ASP A 193 8.69 -0.31 -15.08
N MET A 194 7.43 -0.19 -14.68
CA MET A 194 6.77 1.05 -14.26
C MET A 194 6.16 0.95 -12.84
N ALA A 195 6.70 0.07 -11.99
CA ALA A 195 6.21 -0.04 -10.63
C ALA A 195 6.67 1.15 -9.78
N ALA A 196 5.72 1.74 -9.07
CA ALA A 196 6.00 2.69 -8.02
C ALA A 196 6.46 1.93 -6.77
N VAL A 197 7.62 2.30 -6.22
CA VAL A 197 8.21 1.69 -5.04
C VAL A 197 8.78 2.74 -4.11
N GLU A 198 8.61 2.50 -2.81
CA GLU A 198 8.90 3.49 -1.78
C GLU A 198 9.46 2.82 -0.52
N VAL A 199 10.36 3.55 0.14
CA VAL A 199 10.68 3.36 1.56
C VAL A 199 10.62 4.70 2.28
N GLY A 200 10.13 4.69 3.52
CA GLY A 200 10.15 5.89 4.33
C GLY A 200 10.25 5.62 5.83
N GLY A 201 10.42 6.70 6.56
CA GLY A 201 10.70 6.70 7.99
C GLY A 201 12.05 6.08 8.27
N GLY A 202 12.17 5.34 9.37
CA GLY A 202 13.41 4.66 9.67
C GLY A 202 13.53 4.09 11.09
N PRO A 203 14.73 3.61 11.44
CA PRO A 203 15.94 3.63 10.63
C PRO A 203 16.01 2.52 9.55
N TRP A 204 16.73 2.79 8.46
CA TRP A 204 17.01 1.88 7.34
C TRP A 204 18.50 1.50 7.27
N PHE A 205 19.02 0.83 8.30
CA PHE A 205 20.43 0.40 8.35
C PHE A 205 20.68 -0.95 7.68
N THR A 206 19.68 -1.83 7.68
CA THR A 206 19.75 -3.21 7.18
C THR A 206 18.42 -3.60 6.55
N ASN A 207 18.41 -4.75 5.86
CA ASN A 207 17.18 -5.33 5.32
C ASN A 207 16.16 -5.53 6.44
N TRP A 208 14.95 -5.01 6.22
CA TRP A 208 13.82 -5.23 7.09
C TRP A 208 13.06 -6.48 6.65
N LYS A 209 13.22 -7.56 7.42
CA LYS A 209 12.42 -8.77 7.28
C LYS A 209 11.29 -8.76 8.28
N GLY A 210 10.09 -9.12 7.86
CA GLY A 210 8.96 -9.19 8.76
C GLY A 210 7.85 -10.10 8.28
N LYS A 211 6.93 -10.33 9.19
CA LYS A 211 5.74 -11.16 9.01
C LYS A 211 4.60 -10.51 9.77
N THR A 212 3.41 -10.49 9.17
CA THR A 212 2.21 -10.02 9.87
C THR A 212 1.90 -10.97 11.02
N SER A 213 1.82 -10.44 12.23
CA SER A 213 1.20 -11.13 13.36
C SER A 213 -0.27 -10.72 13.40
N ALA A 214 -1.18 -11.67 13.25
CA ALA A 214 -2.56 -11.44 13.68
C ALA A 214 -2.60 -11.65 15.19
N PRO A 215 -2.92 -10.63 16.02
CA PRO A 215 -3.23 -10.89 17.41
C PRO A 215 -4.41 -11.86 17.44
N GLU A 216 -4.26 -12.99 18.13
CA GLU A 216 -5.30 -14.03 18.21
C GLU A 216 -6.65 -13.49 18.73
N LEU A 217 -6.58 -12.40 19.51
CA LEU A 217 -7.70 -11.58 19.96
C LEU A 217 -8.41 -10.81 18.83
N LEU A 218 -7.71 -10.28 17.83
CA LEU A 218 -8.33 -9.57 16.71
C LEU A 218 -9.10 -10.54 15.79
N ARG A 219 -8.55 -11.74 15.58
CA ARG A 219 -9.24 -12.83 14.85
C ARG A 219 -10.53 -13.29 15.55
N ARG A 220 -10.57 -13.21 16.88
CA ARG A 220 -11.77 -13.52 17.67
C ARG A 220 -12.76 -12.35 17.70
N ALA A 221 -12.27 -11.11 17.89
CA ALA A 221 -13.11 -9.91 17.93
C ALA A 221 -13.82 -9.62 16.60
N LEU A 222 -13.16 -9.84 15.45
CA LEU A 222 -13.75 -9.65 14.12
C LEU A 222 -14.76 -10.75 13.72
N ARG A 223 -14.90 -11.83 14.51
CA ARG A 223 -15.91 -12.89 14.32
C ARG A 223 -17.12 -12.73 15.24
N VAL A 224 -17.11 -11.74 16.12
CA VAL A 224 -18.26 -11.37 16.93
C VAL A 224 -18.83 -10.10 16.30
N PRO A 225 -20.14 -10.00 16.02
CA PRO A 225 -20.75 -8.73 15.70
C PRO A 225 -20.62 -7.84 16.94
N ILE A 226 -19.53 -7.09 17.04
CA ILE A 226 -19.40 -6.05 18.03
C ILE A 226 -20.28 -4.92 17.52
N ASP A 227 -21.41 -4.75 18.19
CA ASP A 227 -22.24 -3.56 18.07
C ASP A 227 -21.42 -2.37 18.54
N LEU A 228 -20.76 -1.71 17.57
CA LEU A 228 -19.91 -0.56 17.82
C LEU A 228 -20.74 0.60 18.41
N ASP A 229 -22.03 0.69 18.08
CA ASP A 229 -22.92 1.74 18.60
C ASP A 229 -23.17 1.60 20.11
N ALA A 230 -23.20 0.36 20.64
CA ALA A 230 -23.32 0.12 22.08
C ALA A 230 -22.06 0.53 22.88
N VAL A 231 -20.88 0.37 22.28
CA VAL A 231 -19.60 0.74 22.91
C VAL A 231 -19.35 2.26 22.83
N TYR A 232 -19.73 2.91 21.74
CA TYR A 232 -19.58 4.37 21.58
C TYR A 232 -20.53 5.16 22.50
N ASN A 233 -21.71 4.63 22.84
CA ASN A 233 -22.67 5.33 23.70
C ASN A 233 -22.37 5.25 25.22
N SER A 234 -21.40 4.43 25.64
CA SER A 234 -21.08 4.23 27.05
C SER A 234 -19.86 5.02 27.55
N VAL A 235 -19.18 5.78 26.68
CA VAL A 235 -18.03 6.64 27.05
C VAL A 235 -18.17 8.03 26.41
N PRO A 236 -18.42 9.12 27.17
CA PRO A 236 -18.91 10.39 26.58
C PRO A 236 -17.89 11.23 25.80
N PHE A 237 -16.74 10.71 25.37
CA PHE A 237 -15.66 11.59 24.86
C PHE A 237 -14.88 11.10 23.63
N PHE A 238 -15.33 10.06 22.94
CA PHE A 238 -14.69 9.62 21.70
C PHE A 238 -15.69 9.60 20.55
N LYS A 239 -15.92 10.78 19.94
CA LYS A 239 -16.25 10.84 18.52
C LYS A 239 -15.01 11.32 17.76
N PRO A 240 -14.39 10.51 16.89
CA PRO A 240 -13.41 11.05 15.96
C PRO A 240 -14.10 12.04 15.01
N PRO A 241 -13.46 13.15 14.62
CA PRO A 241 -14.07 14.10 13.71
C PRO A 241 -14.32 13.45 12.35
N GLY A 242 -15.58 13.49 11.88
CA GLY A 242 -15.98 13.02 10.54
C GLY A 242 -17.03 11.91 10.48
N LEU A 243 -17.64 11.51 11.60
CA LEU A 243 -18.86 10.69 11.66
C LEU A 243 -20.02 11.45 12.31
#